data_AF-A0A819DTY9-F1
#
_entry.id   AF-A0A819DTY9-F1
#
_cell.length_a   1.000
_cell.length_b   1.000
_cell.length_c   1.000
_cell.angle_alpha   90.00
_cell.angle_beta   90.00
_cell.angle_gamma   90.00
#
_symmetry.space_group_name_H-M   'P 1'
#
loop_
_entity.id
_entity.type
_entity.pdbx_description
1 polymer ?
#
loop_
_entity_poly.entity_id
_entity_poly.type
_entity_poly.pdbx_seq_one_letter_code
_entity_poly.pdbx_strand_id
1 'polypeptide(L)'
;MTSTQSTSSTVQTQVNTHTQFSIWQVFKRHMPRVLATTLVDIIFPFIIYFILQKYVKPVYAMIFAGTPPLFMVLLKAILTRTFDALGFLVAIGFIISGVVAIITHNAIIILLEKSLVTGIVSIVFAISLIPFNCCHHRYHLRPLAYYFYQDLIPTNREQVGLPANLFITNQESTRTGEEEDRESEVLIRKMSDREEIAQLYEWMYTNCPSFRFSCYLITSTWGVGFLAEFLARLTLILVHLSVNKIVISTVRSISAKKQFSIWRTFKRHIPHFLITALVDIIHPLVIYFILQKHTKPVYALLAAGTPPLFMVITKVILFFTFDTLGFLVFTTFAITGIVAVIARNPIVLLLEKSVITGIISIIFAITLIPFHCYHRRCSLRPLGYYMYQDLVPTNREDVGLPEHIFCDQQEQVDSRYTDLQEEVPSRKVFHKEEVVQVYDWIYRNCSSFRLSCIIITSIWAIGLLFEFLARLFLIIFHLPVNKIVIYGHVILSSITVICIVSTITCIAIERRHALLFIESWNIKQKKNRSFDIGASYVSVECNSSSVLSINI
;
A
#
# COMPACT_ATOMS: atom_id res chain seq x y z
N MET A 1 -69.57 -2.85 32.81
CA MET A 1 -68.29 -3.48 33.18
C MET A 1 -67.33 -3.25 32.04
N THR A 2 -66.30 -2.47 32.32
CA THR A 2 -65.39 -1.79 31.40
C THR A 2 -64.25 -2.70 30.97
N SER A 3 -64.04 -2.74 29.64
CA SER A 3 -62.78 -2.90 28.89
C SER A 3 -61.52 -3.41 29.60
N THR A 4 -60.84 -4.36 28.96
CA THR A 4 -59.40 -4.20 28.62
C THR A 4 -58.98 -5.21 27.54
N GLN A 5 -58.83 -4.70 26.31
CA GLN A 5 -58.09 -5.35 25.23
C GLN A 5 -56.60 -5.26 25.56
N SER A 6 -55.91 -6.40 25.56
CA SER A 6 -54.46 -6.50 25.66
C SER A 6 -53.82 -6.18 24.31
N THR A 7 -53.41 -4.93 24.12
CA THR A 7 -52.48 -4.51 23.05
C THR A 7 -51.06 -4.86 23.47
N SER A 8 -50.54 -5.98 22.97
CA SER A 8 -49.12 -6.29 22.93
C SER A 8 -48.46 -5.50 21.80
N SER A 9 -48.13 -4.24 22.07
CA SER A 9 -47.28 -3.44 21.20
C SER A 9 -45.82 -3.88 21.37
N THR A 10 -45.37 -4.77 20.51
CA THR A 10 -43.95 -5.03 20.29
C THR A 10 -43.33 -3.77 19.69
N VAL A 11 -42.68 -2.96 20.53
CA VAL A 11 -41.85 -1.84 20.09
C VAL A 11 -40.62 -2.45 19.41
N GLN A 12 -40.74 -2.75 18.12
CA GLN A 12 -39.60 -2.95 17.24
C GLN A 12 -38.99 -1.58 16.97
N THR A 13 -38.10 -1.16 17.86
CA THR A 13 -37.14 -0.10 17.54
C THR A 13 -36.21 -0.65 16.47
N GLN A 14 -36.58 -0.42 15.20
CA GLN A 14 -35.66 -0.49 14.08
C GLN A 14 -34.52 0.51 14.35
N VAL A 15 -33.43 0.02 14.91
CA VAL A 15 -32.14 0.71 14.90
C VAL A 15 -31.62 0.63 13.46
N ASN A 16 -32.09 1.55 12.62
CA ASN A 16 -31.49 1.85 11.32
C ASN A 16 -30.13 2.53 11.57
N THR A 17 -29.08 1.76 11.87
CA THR A 17 -27.71 2.24 11.86
C THR A 17 -27.07 1.92 10.52
N HIS A 18 -27.54 2.60 9.46
CA HIS A 18 -26.67 2.87 8.32
C HIS A 18 -25.79 4.09 8.69
N THR A 19 -24.98 3.96 9.74
CA THR A 19 -23.91 4.91 10.05
C THR A 19 -22.86 4.74 8.96
N GLN A 20 -23.07 5.45 7.86
CA GLN A 20 -22.08 5.63 6.82
C GLN A 20 -20.92 6.41 7.47
N PHE A 21 -19.98 5.67 8.06
CA PHE A 21 -18.80 6.20 8.72
C PHE A 21 -17.96 6.90 7.64
N SER A 22 -18.23 8.19 7.44
CA SER A 22 -17.55 8.99 6.45
C SER A 22 -16.15 9.28 6.98
N ILE A 23 -15.21 8.39 6.67
CA ILE A 23 -13.77 8.51 6.98
C ILE A 23 -13.25 9.91 6.60
N TRP A 24 -13.82 10.50 5.56
CA TRP A 24 -13.53 11.86 5.10
C TRP A 24 -13.84 12.95 6.14
N GLN A 25 -14.93 12.84 6.91
CA GLN A 25 -15.31 13.83 7.91
C GLN A 25 -14.39 13.81 9.13
N VAL A 26 -13.99 12.61 9.57
CA VAL A 26 -13.01 12.44 10.65
C VAL A 26 -11.65 12.98 10.20
N PHE A 27 -11.22 12.62 8.99
CA PHE A 27 -9.94 13.08 8.42
C PHE A 27 -9.88 14.61 8.27
N LYS A 28 -10.93 15.25 7.73
CA LYS A 28 -11.01 16.70 7.54
C LYS A 28 -10.87 17.47 8.86
N ARG A 29 -11.36 16.93 9.97
CA ARG A 29 -11.31 17.58 11.30
C ARG A 29 -9.90 17.56 11.92
N HIS A 30 -9.13 16.49 11.70
CA HIS A 30 -7.80 16.33 12.30
C HIS A 30 -6.65 16.78 11.39
N MET A 31 -6.85 16.80 10.06
CA MET A 31 -5.83 17.15 9.09
C MET A 31 -5.16 18.53 9.28
N PRO A 32 -5.84 19.65 9.63
CA PRO A 32 -5.15 20.93 9.76
C PRO A 32 -4.14 20.94 10.92
N ARG A 33 -4.41 20.21 12.01
CA ARG A 33 -3.48 20.09 13.15
C ARG A 33 -2.26 19.23 12.79
N VAL A 34 -2.48 18.12 12.09
CA VAL A 34 -1.40 17.24 11.61
C VAL A 34 -0.55 17.95 10.56
N LEU A 35 -1.17 18.69 9.64
CA LEU A 35 -0.47 19.45 8.61
C LEU A 35 0.35 20.59 9.22
N ALA A 36 -0.21 21.34 10.17
CA ALA A 36 0.50 22.42 10.85
C ALA A 36 1.71 21.91 11.64
N THR A 37 1.54 20.82 12.39
CA THR A 37 2.65 20.19 13.14
C THR A 37 3.72 19.66 12.19
N THR A 38 3.33 18.95 11.13
CA THR A 38 4.27 18.45 10.11
C THR A 38 5.00 19.58 9.37
N LEU A 39 4.31 20.68 9.03
CA LEU A 39 4.93 21.85 8.42
C LEU A 39 5.95 22.49 9.37
N VAL A 40 5.62 22.66 10.64
CA VAL A 40 6.55 23.19 11.64
C VAL A 40 7.74 22.25 11.81
N ASP A 41 7.51 20.95 11.97
CA ASP A 41 8.56 19.97 12.22
C ASP A 41 9.51 19.74 11.02
N ILE A 42 9.08 20.07 9.79
CA ILE A 42 9.91 19.91 8.58
C ILE A 42 10.49 21.25 8.13
N ILE A 43 9.66 22.29 7.99
CA ILE A 43 10.07 23.58 7.41
C ILE A 43 10.96 24.34 8.39
N PHE A 44 10.63 24.32 9.68
CA PHE A 44 11.34 25.12 10.67
C PHE A 44 12.81 24.66 10.86
N PRO A 45 13.11 23.36 11.04
CA PRO A 45 14.48 22.84 11.00
C PRO A 45 15.23 23.20 9.72
N PHE A 46 14.54 23.14 8.58
CA PHE A 46 15.15 23.45 7.29
C PHE A 46 15.58 24.91 7.22
N ILE A 47 14.69 25.85 7.59
CA ILE A 47 15.02 27.28 7.64
C ILE A 47 16.21 27.53 8.58
N ILE A 48 16.18 26.95 9.78
CA ILE A 48 17.29 27.06 10.75
C ILE A 48 18.60 26.56 10.15
N TYR A 49 18.59 25.40 9.48
CA TYR A 49 19.77 24.84 8.83
C TYR A 49 20.39 25.80 7.81
N PHE A 50 19.59 26.37 6.90
CA PHE A 50 20.09 27.27 5.86
C PHE A 50 20.60 28.59 6.40
N ILE A 51 19.98 29.12 7.46
CA ILE A 51 20.47 30.32 8.14
C ILE A 51 21.81 30.00 8.82
N LEU A 52 21.88 28.92 9.61
CA LEU A 52 23.09 28.57 10.36
C LEU A 52 24.25 28.13 9.48
N GLN A 53 24.00 27.47 8.34
CA GLN A 53 25.06 27.04 7.42
C GLN A 53 25.93 28.22 6.94
N LYS A 54 25.42 29.46 6.95
CA LYS A 54 26.20 30.65 6.61
C LYS A 54 27.22 31.05 7.67
N TYR A 55 27.00 30.65 8.93
CA TYR A 55 27.77 31.12 10.09
C TYR A 55 28.58 30.02 10.78
N VAL A 56 28.12 28.75 10.71
CA VAL A 56 28.77 27.63 11.38
C VAL A 56 29.07 26.48 10.41
N LYS A 57 30.01 25.60 10.78
CA LYS A 57 30.31 24.41 9.97
C LYS A 57 29.03 23.59 9.74
N PRO A 58 28.86 22.96 8.57
CA PRO A 58 27.62 22.26 8.20
C PRO A 58 27.14 21.21 9.22
N VAL A 59 28.07 20.56 9.94
CA VAL A 59 27.76 19.58 10.98
C VAL A 59 27.03 20.23 12.16
N TYR A 60 27.52 21.37 12.66
CA TYR A 60 26.87 22.09 13.76
C TYR A 60 25.54 22.70 13.33
N ALA A 61 25.46 23.23 12.10
CA ALA A 61 24.19 23.71 11.55
C ALA A 61 23.13 22.60 11.52
N MET A 62 23.52 21.36 11.19
CA MET A 62 22.61 20.21 11.16
C MET A 62 22.15 19.79 12.57
N ILE A 63 23.06 19.82 13.56
CA ILE A 63 22.73 19.53 14.96
C ILE A 63 21.71 20.55 15.50
N PHE A 64 21.99 21.85 15.30
CA PHE A 64 21.09 22.92 15.76
C PHE A 64 19.73 22.93 15.06
N ALA A 65 19.69 22.56 13.79
CA ALA A 65 18.44 22.37 13.06
C ALA A 65 17.61 21.21 13.62
N GLY A 66 18.27 20.18 14.17
CA GLY A 66 17.62 19.02 14.79
C GLY A 66 17.07 19.26 16.20
N THR A 67 17.49 20.33 16.86
CA THR A 67 17.10 20.62 18.25
C THR A 67 15.62 20.93 18.46
N PRO A 68 14.92 21.71 17.59
CA PRO A 68 13.53 22.07 17.84
C PRO A 68 12.56 20.88 17.91
N PRO A 69 12.59 19.90 16.98
CA PRO A 69 11.75 18.70 17.09
C PRO A 69 12.04 17.90 18.37
N LEU A 70 13.32 17.73 18.72
CA LEU A 70 13.71 17.05 19.96
C LEU A 70 13.19 17.81 21.19
N PHE A 71 13.34 19.13 21.21
CA PHE A 71 12.89 19.98 22.29
C PHE A 71 11.38 19.93 22.46
N MET A 72 10.62 19.94 21.36
CA MET A 72 9.16 19.77 21.40
C MET A 72 8.75 18.42 21.96
N VAL A 73 9.42 17.33 21.56
CA VAL A 73 9.17 15.99 22.12
C VAL A 73 9.50 15.95 23.61
N LEU A 74 10.61 16.57 24.03
CA LEU A 74 11.02 16.64 25.43
C LEU A 74 10.06 17.47 26.28
N LEU A 75 9.66 18.65 25.78
CA LEU A 75 8.67 19.51 26.42
C LEU A 75 7.34 18.79 26.58
N LYS A 76 6.86 18.12 25.51
CA LYS A 76 5.65 17.32 25.59
C LYS A 76 5.81 16.24 26.67
N ALA A 77 6.89 15.48 26.66
CA ALA A 77 7.14 14.43 27.66
C ALA A 77 7.18 14.96 29.10
N ILE A 78 7.80 16.11 29.34
CA ILE A 78 7.91 16.75 30.66
C ILE A 78 6.55 17.31 31.10
N LEU A 79 5.85 18.04 30.22
CA LEU A 79 4.59 18.73 30.53
C LEU A 79 3.43 17.75 30.65
N THR A 80 3.37 16.72 29.80
CA THR A 80 2.29 15.73 29.83
C THR A 80 2.62 14.49 30.66
N ARG A 81 3.82 14.42 31.25
CA ARG A 81 4.34 13.29 32.05
C ARG A 81 4.12 11.91 31.40
N THR A 82 3.98 11.89 30.09
CA THR A 82 3.60 10.71 29.32
C THR A 82 4.54 10.59 28.15
N PHE A 83 5.27 9.48 28.10
CA PHE A 83 6.19 9.18 27.02
C PHE A 83 5.45 8.41 25.94
N ASP A 84 5.17 9.07 24.82
CA ASP A 84 4.66 8.40 23.62
C ASP A 84 5.79 7.54 23.02
N ALA A 85 5.49 6.30 22.64
CA ALA A 85 6.50 5.35 22.14
C ALA A 85 7.24 5.89 20.90
N LEU A 86 6.54 6.64 20.05
CA LEU A 86 7.10 7.29 18.87
C LEU A 86 8.06 8.44 19.27
N GLY A 87 7.69 9.26 20.25
CA GLY A 87 8.53 10.34 20.76
C GLY A 87 9.82 9.81 21.39
N PHE A 88 9.73 8.71 22.13
CA PHE A 88 10.91 8.03 22.71
C PHE A 88 11.90 7.56 21.64
N LEU A 89 11.38 6.91 20.59
CA LEU A 89 12.20 6.39 19.49
C LEU A 89 12.89 7.52 18.71
N VAL A 90 12.18 8.62 18.46
CA VAL A 90 12.75 9.83 17.84
C VAL A 90 13.82 10.45 18.73
N ALA A 91 13.57 10.59 20.04
CA ALA A 91 14.52 11.16 20.99
C ALA A 91 15.81 10.35 21.08
N ILE A 92 15.72 9.02 21.17
CA ILE A 92 16.90 8.14 21.14
C ILE A 92 17.69 8.30 19.83
N GLY A 93 16.98 8.34 18.69
CA GLY A 93 17.60 8.54 17.39
C GLY A 93 18.42 9.84 17.33
N PHE A 94 17.89 10.93 17.86
CA PHE A 94 18.58 12.22 17.95
C PHE A 94 19.74 12.23 18.95
N ILE A 95 19.61 11.57 20.11
CA ILE A 95 20.71 11.49 21.10
C ILE A 95 21.90 10.71 20.51
N ILE A 96 21.63 9.55 19.91
CA ILE A 96 22.66 8.75 19.23
C ILE A 96 23.30 9.57 18.10
N SER A 97 22.49 10.28 17.32
CA SER A 97 22.94 11.15 16.25
C SER A 97 23.90 12.25 16.75
N GLY A 98 23.52 12.95 17.82
CA GLY A 98 24.34 14.01 18.42
C GLY A 98 25.69 13.49 18.94
N VAL A 99 25.69 12.37 19.67
CA VAL A 99 26.92 11.78 20.22
C VAL A 99 27.88 11.36 19.11
N VAL A 100 27.38 10.70 18.06
CA VAL A 100 28.20 10.24 16.94
C VAL A 100 28.76 11.41 16.12
N ALA A 101 27.95 12.45 15.88
CA ALA A 101 28.38 13.65 15.17
C ALA A 101 29.50 14.39 15.91
N ILE A 102 29.43 14.48 17.24
CA ILE A 102 30.47 15.09 18.08
C ILE A 102 31.77 14.29 18.03
N ILE A 103 31.71 12.96 18.10
CA ILE A 103 32.92 12.12 18.12
C ILE A 103 33.64 12.16 16.77
N THR A 104 32.89 12.16 15.67
CA THR A 104 33.47 11.65 14.42
C THR A 104 33.90 12.72 13.44
N HIS A 105 33.28 13.90 13.45
CA HIS A 105 33.59 15.05 12.57
C HIS A 105 33.67 14.75 11.05
N ASN A 106 33.29 13.55 10.60
CA ASN A 106 33.41 13.06 9.23
C ASN A 106 32.02 12.82 8.62
N ALA A 107 31.76 13.45 7.48
CA ALA A 107 30.48 13.39 6.78
C ALA A 107 30.05 11.98 6.37
N ILE A 108 31.00 11.07 6.10
CA ILE A 108 30.68 9.67 5.74
C ILE A 108 30.08 8.92 6.92
N ILE A 109 30.61 9.16 8.13
CA ILE A 109 30.14 8.49 9.34
C ILE A 109 28.81 9.08 9.79
N ILE A 110 28.57 10.38 9.56
CA ILE A 110 27.26 11.01 9.73
C ILE A 110 26.21 10.41 8.76
N LEU A 111 26.61 10.01 7.55
CA LEU A 111 25.70 9.33 6.62
C LEU A 111 25.39 7.89 7.06
N LEU A 112 26.40 7.17 7.59
CA LEU A 112 26.25 5.83 8.16
C LEU A 112 25.35 5.86 9.40
N GLU A 113 25.48 6.87 10.25
CA GLU A 113 24.66 7.11 11.44
C GLU A 113 23.17 7.20 11.10
N LYS A 114 22.80 7.99 10.10
CA LYS A 114 21.39 8.09 9.66
C LYS A 114 20.84 6.75 9.17
N SER A 115 21.68 5.90 8.56
CA SER A 115 21.29 4.55 8.20
C SER A 115 21.15 3.63 9.43
N LEU A 116 22.03 3.78 10.41
CA LEU A 116 22.02 2.98 11.64
C LEU A 116 20.75 3.22 12.45
N VAL A 117 20.30 4.48 12.55
CA VAL A 117 19.00 4.80 13.18
C VAL A 117 17.86 4.08 12.46
N THR A 118 17.78 4.14 11.13
CA THR A 118 16.73 3.41 10.38
C THR A 118 16.81 1.89 10.57
N GLY A 119 18.02 1.34 10.72
CA GLY A 119 18.24 -0.08 11.04
C GLY A 119 17.74 -0.45 12.44
N ILE A 120 18.03 0.36 13.46
CA ILE A 120 17.51 0.17 14.83
C ILE A 120 15.98 0.22 14.83
N VAL A 121 15.40 1.21 14.16
CA VAL A 121 13.94 1.33 14.05
C VAL A 121 13.35 0.08 13.39
N SER A 122 13.93 -0.39 12.29
CA SER A 122 13.52 -1.64 11.65
C SER A 122 13.57 -2.84 12.60
N ILE A 123 14.64 -2.97 13.41
CA ILE A 123 14.77 -4.03 14.43
C ILE A 123 13.67 -3.91 15.48
N VAL A 124 13.34 -2.71 15.96
CA VAL A 124 12.24 -2.49 16.92
C VAL A 124 10.90 -2.96 16.33
N PHE A 125 10.64 -2.62 15.07
CA PHE A 125 9.45 -3.13 14.37
C PHE A 125 9.47 -4.66 14.25
N ALA A 126 10.61 -5.25 13.89
CA ALA A 126 10.76 -6.71 13.77
C ALA A 126 10.56 -7.42 15.12
N ILE A 127 11.12 -6.90 16.22
CA ILE A 127 10.93 -7.43 17.57
C ILE A 127 9.46 -7.32 17.99
N SER A 128 8.79 -6.20 17.68
CA SER A 128 7.37 -6.01 18.02
C SER A 128 6.42 -6.97 17.27
N LEU A 129 6.87 -7.56 16.15
CA LEU A 129 6.11 -8.58 15.43
C LEU A 129 6.20 -9.96 16.07
N ILE A 130 7.23 -10.22 16.89
CA ILE A 130 7.41 -11.51 17.55
C ILE A 130 6.44 -11.57 18.73
N PRO A 131 5.47 -12.49 18.74
CA PRO A 131 4.62 -12.70 19.90
C PRO A 131 5.45 -13.40 20.98
N PHE A 132 6.10 -12.62 21.84
CA PHE A 132 6.80 -13.15 23.01
C PHE A 132 5.76 -13.62 24.03
N ASN A 133 5.46 -14.91 24.03
CA ASN A 133 4.78 -15.57 25.15
C ASN A 133 5.84 -15.98 26.19
N CYS A 134 6.50 -15.01 26.81
CA CYS A 134 7.38 -15.31 27.94
C CYS A 134 6.53 -15.65 29.17
N CYS A 135 6.99 -16.63 29.96
CA CYS A 135 6.28 -17.34 31.04
C CYS A 135 5.73 -16.49 32.21
N HIS A 136 5.76 -15.15 32.15
CA HIS A 136 5.20 -14.28 33.18
C HIS A 136 3.95 -13.58 32.65
N HIS A 137 2.81 -13.87 33.28
CA HIS A 137 1.43 -13.52 32.92
C HIS A 137 1.10 -12.00 32.79
N ARG A 138 2.07 -11.09 32.62
CA ARG A 138 1.84 -9.63 32.66
C ARG A 138 2.35 -8.81 31.47
N TYR A 139 3.09 -9.38 30.52
CA TYR A 139 3.66 -8.59 29.42
C TYR A 139 3.36 -9.21 28.05
N HIS A 140 2.26 -8.79 27.43
CA HIS A 140 1.95 -9.09 26.03
C HIS A 140 2.48 -7.97 25.14
N LEU A 141 3.64 -8.18 24.51
CA LEU A 141 4.18 -7.25 23.53
C LEU A 141 3.29 -7.27 22.28
N ARG A 142 2.71 -6.12 21.91
CA ARG A 142 1.84 -5.99 20.73
C ARG A 142 2.61 -5.39 19.55
N PRO A 143 2.16 -5.62 18.30
CA PRO A 143 2.74 -4.98 17.13
C PRO A 143 2.77 -3.46 17.29
N LEU A 144 3.85 -2.80 16.89
CA LEU A 144 4.03 -1.36 17.11
C LEU A 144 2.86 -0.51 16.57
N ALA A 145 2.25 -0.93 15.45
CA ALA A 145 1.09 -0.26 14.87
C ALA A 145 -0.13 -0.20 15.82
N TYR A 146 -0.28 -1.14 16.76
CA TYR A 146 -1.32 -1.10 17.78
C TYR A 146 -1.24 0.19 18.60
N TYR A 147 -0.04 0.50 19.11
CA TYR A 147 0.21 1.71 19.90
C TYR A 147 0.07 2.97 19.04
N PHE A 148 0.47 2.92 17.77
CA PHE A 148 0.26 4.03 16.85
C PHE A 148 -1.22 4.33 16.60
N TYR A 149 -2.06 3.31 16.47
CA TYR A 149 -3.50 3.52 16.33
C TYR A 149 -4.09 4.20 17.56
N GLN A 150 -3.69 3.74 18.76
CA GLN A 150 -4.11 4.32 20.03
C GLN A 150 -3.71 5.81 20.14
N ASP A 151 -2.51 6.17 19.70
CA ASP A 151 -1.98 7.53 19.82
C ASP A 151 -2.45 8.48 18.71
N LEU A 152 -2.56 8.00 17.46
CA LEU A 152 -2.93 8.82 16.29
C LEU A 152 -4.43 9.09 16.19
N ILE A 153 -5.25 8.10 16.57
CA ILE A 153 -6.71 8.17 16.44
C ILE A 153 -7.33 7.78 17.78
N PRO A 154 -7.24 8.64 18.82
CA PRO A 154 -7.96 8.41 20.05
C PRO A 154 -9.45 8.39 19.73
N THR A 155 -10.03 7.20 19.78
CA THR A 155 -11.44 6.97 19.43
C THR A 155 -12.21 6.75 20.71
N ASN A 156 -13.31 7.46 20.90
CA ASN A 156 -14.13 7.31 22.08
C ASN A 156 -15.20 6.25 21.86
N ARG A 157 -15.63 5.60 22.94
CA ARG A 157 -16.67 4.55 22.94
C ARG A 157 -17.94 4.93 22.17
N GLU A 158 -18.37 6.20 22.29
CA GLU A 158 -19.56 6.74 21.65
C GLU A 158 -19.44 6.77 20.11
N GLN A 159 -18.23 6.92 19.58
CA GLN A 159 -17.97 6.95 18.14
C GLN A 159 -18.03 5.55 17.51
N VAL A 160 -17.79 4.51 18.31
CA VAL A 160 -17.83 3.10 17.88
C VAL A 160 -19.21 2.47 18.12
N GLY A 161 -20.07 3.12 18.93
CA GLY A 161 -21.43 2.64 19.23
C GLY A 161 -21.47 1.47 20.22
N LEU A 162 -20.46 1.35 21.09
CA LEU A 162 -20.41 0.30 22.11
C LEU A 162 -21.30 0.65 23.32
N PRO A 163 -22.02 -0.32 23.91
CA PRO A 163 -22.91 -0.05 25.03
C PRO A 163 -22.12 0.30 26.31
N ALA A 164 -22.65 1.24 27.11
CA ALA A 164 -21.97 1.80 28.28
C ALA A 164 -21.63 0.77 29.37
N ASN A 165 -22.30 -0.39 29.36
CA ASN A 165 -22.12 -1.45 30.35
C ASN A 165 -20.94 -2.39 30.06
N LEU A 166 -20.24 -2.23 28.93
CA LEU A 166 -19.18 -3.16 28.52
C LEU A 166 -17.86 -2.94 29.27
N PHE A 167 -17.65 -1.75 29.85
CA PHE A 167 -16.44 -1.34 30.55
C PHE A 167 -16.77 -0.70 31.92
N ILE A 168 -17.74 -1.25 32.67
CA ILE A 168 -18.09 -0.70 33.99
C ILE A 168 -16.89 -0.85 34.93
N THR A 169 -16.16 0.25 35.12
CA THR A 169 -15.16 0.39 36.17
C THR A 169 -15.90 0.56 37.49
N ASN A 170 -15.62 -0.28 38.49
CA ASN A 170 -16.14 -0.21 39.86
C ASN A 170 -15.64 1.03 40.64
N GLN A 171 -15.59 2.22 40.03
CA GLN A 171 -15.04 3.44 40.63
C GLN A 171 -16.09 4.35 41.29
N GLU A 172 -17.33 3.89 41.45
CA GLU A 172 -18.41 4.65 42.09
C GLU A 172 -18.44 4.52 43.63
N SER A 173 -17.36 4.05 44.26
CA SER A 173 -17.27 3.89 45.72
C SER A 173 -16.06 4.59 46.32
N THR A 174 -16.00 5.92 46.22
CA THR A 174 -15.59 6.85 47.30
C THR A 174 -15.50 8.27 46.76
N ARG A 175 -16.54 9.08 46.96
CA ARG A 175 -16.40 10.54 46.91
C ARG A 175 -17.33 11.20 47.92
N THR A 176 -16.91 11.13 49.18
CA THR A 176 -17.26 12.08 50.23
C THR A 176 -15.96 12.78 50.62
N GLY A 177 -15.86 14.09 50.38
CA GLY A 177 -14.76 14.93 50.89
C GLY A 177 -14.18 15.92 49.87
N GLU A 178 -14.60 17.18 50.04
CA GLU A 178 -13.85 18.46 49.90
C GLU A 178 -12.93 18.70 48.69
N GLU A 179 -13.44 19.55 47.79
CA GLU A 179 -12.86 20.82 47.32
C GLU A 179 -11.34 21.06 47.47
N GLU A 180 -10.52 20.37 46.67
CA GLU A 180 -9.17 20.85 46.32
C GLU A 180 -8.82 20.56 44.85
N ASP A 181 -8.48 21.65 44.15
CA ASP A 181 -7.88 21.82 42.82
C ASP A 181 -8.61 21.33 41.54
N ARG A 182 -9.11 22.32 40.76
CA ARG A 182 -9.55 22.16 39.36
C ARG A 182 -8.48 21.52 38.46
N GLU A 183 -7.19 21.71 38.73
CA GLU A 183 -6.11 21.05 37.97
C GLU A 183 -6.08 19.54 38.21
N SER A 184 -6.31 19.11 39.45
CA SER A 184 -6.40 17.70 39.83
C SER A 184 -7.61 17.04 39.20
N GLU A 185 -8.76 17.72 39.14
CA GLU A 185 -9.97 17.21 38.47
C GLU A 185 -9.77 17.06 36.95
N VAL A 186 -9.11 18.02 36.30
CA VAL A 186 -8.77 17.94 34.87
C VAL A 186 -7.77 16.81 34.58
N LEU A 187 -6.76 16.62 35.43
CA LEU A 187 -5.80 15.52 35.31
C LEU A 187 -6.47 14.15 35.52
N ILE A 188 -7.34 14.02 36.53
CA ILE A 188 -8.11 12.80 36.79
C ILE A 188 -9.02 12.47 35.60
N ARG A 189 -9.71 13.47 35.04
CA ARG A 189 -10.56 13.29 33.86
C ARG A 189 -9.75 12.83 32.64
N LYS A 190 -8.59 13.44 32.41
CA LYS A 190 -7.69 13.09 31.29
C LYS A 190 -7.06 11.70 31.45
N MET A 191 -6.80 11.27 32.68
CA MET A 191 -6.35 9.90 32.97
C MET A 191 -7.46 8.89 32.71
N SER A 192 -8.68 9.18 33.16
CA SER A 192 -9.87 8.33 32.91
C SER A 192 -10.12 8.12 31.41
N ASP A 193 -10.11 9.20 30.62
CA ASP A 193 -10.33 9.10 29.16
C ASP A 193 -9.27 8.23 28.47
N ARG A 194 -8.01 8.32 28.92
CA ARG A 194 -6.91 7.54 28.34
C ARG A 194 -7.02 6.05 28.66
N GLU A 195 -7.48 5.73 29.85
CA GLU A 195 -7.72 4.35 30.29
C GLU A 195 -8.91 3.75 29.54
N GLU A 196 -10.00 4.50 29.34
CA GLU A 196 -11.12 4.08 28.50
C GLU A 196 -10.68 3.80 27.05
N ILE A 197 -9.86 4.68 26.46
CA ILE A 197 -9.30 4.47 25.11
C ILE A 197 -8.44 3.19 25.07
N ALA A 198 -7.59 2.98 26.08
CA ALA A 198 -6.76 1.78 26.15
C ALA A 198 -7.60 0.50 26.20
N GLN A 199 -8.64 0.47 27.04
CA GLN A 199 -9.57 -0.65 27.16
C GLN A 199 -10.36 -0.91 25.86
N LEU A 200 -10.78 0.15 25.16
CA LEU A 200 -11.44 0.03 23.86
C LEU A 200 -10.52 -0.62 22.82
N TYR A 201 -9.29 -0.14 22.69
CA TYR A 201 -8.31 -0.73 21.76
C TYR A 201 -7.93 -2.16 22.15
N GLU A 202 -7.86 -2.46 23.45
CA GLU A 202 -7.68 -3.81 23.99
C GLU A 202 -8.81 -4.75 23.54
N TRP A 203 -10.05 -4.27 23.65
CA TRP A 203 -11.24 -5.00 23.22
C TRP A 203 -11.27 -5.19 21.70
N MET A 204 -10.99 -4.15 20.91
CA MET A 204 -10.93 -4.25 19.44
C MET A 204 -9.83 -5.22 19.01
N TYR A 205 -8.67 -5.18 19.65
CA TYR A 205 -7.59 -6.12 19.37
C TYR A 205 -8.02 -7.54 19.71
N THR A 206 -8.67 -7.78 20.84
CA THR A 206 -9.05 -9.14 21.23
C THR A 206 -10.17 -9.71 20.36
N ASN A 207 -11.18 -8.90 20.04
CA ASN A 207 -12.42 -9.36 19.42
C ASN A 207 -12.45 -9.20 17.88
N CYS A 208 -11.63 -8.32 17.31
CA CYS A 208 -11.64 -8.05 15.86
C CYS A 208 -10.38 -8.65 15.18
N PRO A 209 -10.48 -9.83 14.53
CA PRO A 209 -9.33 -10.44 13.86
C PRO A 209 -8.78 -9.58 12.72
N SER A 210 -9.63 -8.83 12.03
CA SER A 210 -9.22 -7.89 10.98
C SER A 210 -8.35 -6.75 11.52
N PHE A 211 -8.68 -6.21 12.70
CA PHE A 211 -7.91 -5.13 13.32
C PHE A 211 -6.52 -5.61 13.75
N ARG A 212 -6.45 -6.80 14.36
CA ARG A 212 -5.18 -7.48 14.65
C ARG A 212 -4.34 -7.66 13.40
N PHE A 213 -4.93 -8.22 12.35
CA PHE A 213 -4.24 -8.46 11.10
C PHE A 213 -3.67 -7.17 10.51
N SER A 214 -4.45 -6.08 10.50
CA SER A 214 -3.98 -4.76 10.06
C SER A 214 -2.79 -4.26 10.88
N CYS A 215 -2.80 -4.45 12.21
CA CYS A 215 -1.67 -4.07 13.06
C CYS A 215 -0.39 -4.85 12.69
N TYR A 216 -0.50 -6.16 12.47
CA TYR A 216 0.64 -6.98 12.02
C TYR A 216 1.11 -6.59 10.61
N LEU A 217 0.18 -6.37 9.68
CA LEU A 217 0.48 -6.02 8.29
C LEU A 217 1.22 -4.69 8.22
N ILE A 218 0.72 -3.66 8.90
CA ILE A 218 1.33 -2.33 8.93
C ILE A 218 2.72 -2.43 9.58
N THR A 219 2.82 -3.03 10.76
CA THR A 219 4.10 -3.19 11.46
C THR A 219 5.11 -3.96 10.60
N SER A 220 4.69 -5.01 9.89
CA SER A 220 5.55 -5.77 8.98
C SER A 220 5.96 -4.97 7.76
N THR A 221 5.03 -4.23 7.15
CA THR A 221 5.30 -3.42 5.95
C THR A 221 6.31 -2.32 6.26
N TRP A 222 6.12 -1.58 7.35
CA TRP A 222 7.04 -0.54 7.80
C TRP A 222 8.39 -1.12 8.24
N GLY A 223 8.39 -2.22 8.99
CA GLY A 223 9.63 -2.90 9.40
C GLY A 223 10.48 -3.33 8.21
N VAL A 224 9.87 -3.93 7.18
CA VAL A 224 10.54 -4.32 5.93
C VAL A 224 10.97 -3.10 5.12
N GLY A 225 10.14 -2.05 5.05
CA GLY A 225 10.48 -0.80 4.38
C GLY A 225 11.74 -0.14 4.98
N PHE A 226 11.77 0.02 6.31
CA PHE A 226 12.95 0.56 6.99
C PHE A 226 14.17 -0.36 6.88
N LEU A 227 13.98 -1.69 6.86
CA LEU A 227 15.08 -2.63 6.63
C LEU A 227 15.67 -2.46 5.23
N ALA A 228 14.80 -2.38 4.21
CA ALA A 228 15.20 -2.20 2.83
C ALA A 228 15.90 -0.85 2.63
N GLU A 229 15.40 0.21 3.25
CA GLU A 229 16.05 1.52 3.25
C GLU A 229 17.43 1.47 3.91
N PHE A 230 17.54 0.86 5.10
CA PHE A 230 18.82 0.66 5.78
C PHE A 230 19.79 -0.12 4.90
N LEU A 231 19.36 -1.25 4.33
CA LEU A 231 20.19 -2.08 3.46
C LEU A 231 20.59 -1.35 2.18
N ALA A 232 19.71 -0.55 1.59
CA ALA A 232 20.02 0.25 0.41
C ALA A 232 21.06 1.33 0.73
N ARG A 233 20.89 2.07 1.83
CA ARG A 233 21.86 3.06 2.30
C ARG A 233 23.21 2.42 2.64
N LEU A 234 23.18 1.29 3.36
CA LEU A 234 24.37 0.51 3.68
C LEU A 234 25.07 0.02 2.41
N THR A 235 24.32 -0.49 1.44
CA THR A 235 24.85 -0.93 0.15
C THR A 235 25.45 0.23 -0.62
N LEU A 236 24.82 1.40 -0.67
CA LEU A 236 25.38 2.59 -1.33
C LEU A 236 26.69 3.03 -0.67
N ILE A 237 26.75 3.04 0.66
CA ILE A 237 27.97 3.36 1.42
C ILE A 237 29.06 2.32 1.12
N LEU A 238 28.72 1.03 1.19
CA LEU A 238 29.65 -0.08 0.96
C LEU A 238 30.11 -0.17 -0.51
N VAL A 239 29.24 0.08 -1.49
CA VAL A 239 29.57 0.10 -2.92
C VAL A 239 30.49 1.27 -3.25
N HIS A 240 30.27 2.43 -2.63
CA HIS A 240 31.17 3.58 -2.77
C HIS A 240 32.53 3.37 -2.06
N LEU A 241 32.59 2.50 -1.04
CA LEU A 241 33.83 2.16 -0.30
C LEU A 241 34.54 0.90 -0.82
N SER A 242 33.86 0.04 -1.59
CA SER A 242 34.34 -1.28 -1.97
C SER A 242 33.68 -1.71 -3.28
N VAL A 243 34.18 -1.15 -4.39
CA VAL A 243 33.80 -1.61 -5.73
C VAL A 243 34.21 -3.08 -5.99
N ASN A 244 35.08 -3.68 -5.16
CA ASN A 244 35.75 -4.91 -5.56
C ASN A 244 35.29 -6.24 -4.93
N LYS A 245 34.33 -6.32 -3.98
CA LYS A 245 34.04 -7.64 -3.32
C LYS A 245 32.59 -8.02 -2.99
N ILE A 246 31.58 -7.17 -3.12
CA ILE A 246 30.24 -7.42 -2.51
C ILE A 246 29.22 -8.11 -3.43
N VAL A 247 29.39 -8.02 -4.75
CA VAL A 247 28.44 -8.59 -5.73
C VAL A 247 28.29 -10.12 -5.59
N ILE A 248 29.30 -10.80 -5.04
CA ILE A 248 29.31 -12.28 -4.93
C ILE A 248 28.59 -12.78 -3.64
N SER A 249 28.43 -11.96 -2.59
CA SER A 249 27.85 -12.42 -1.32
C SER A 249 26.34 -12.19 -1.20
N THR A 250 25.81 -11.11 -1.79
CA THR A 250 24.37 -10.76 -1.70
C THR A 250 23.48 -11.79 -2.41
N VAL A 251 23.98 -12.42 -3.48
CA VAL A 251 23.28 -13.48 -4.22
C VAL A 251 23.10 -14.76 -3.38
N ARG A 252 23.93 -14.98 -2.35
CA ARG A 252 23.92 -16.22 -1.56
C ARG A 252 22.92 -16.20 -0.39
N SER A 253 22.48 -15.03 0.08
CA SER A 253 21.68 -14.89 1.30
C SER A 253 20.15 -15.00 1.07
N ILE A 254 19.67 -14.67 -0.13
CA ILE A 254 18.22 -14.69 -0.46
C ILE A 254 17.69 -16.14 -0.64
N SER A 255 18.59 -17.14 -0.66
CA SER A 255 18.24 -18.52 -1.02
C SER A 255 17.71 -19.40 0.12
N ALA A 256 17.53 -18.92 1.37
CA ALA A 256 17.20 -19.80 2.49
C ALA A 256 15.90 -19.45 3.24
N LYS A 257 14.90 -20.33 3.06
CA LYS A 257 13.75 -20.65 3.96
C LYS A 257 12.59 -19.65 4.09
N LYS A 258 11.57 -19.81 3.24
CA LYS A 258 10.30 -20.49 3.60
C LYS A 258 9.47 -20.77 2.34
N GLN A 259 9.02 -22.01 2.27
CA GLN A 259 8.43 -22.69 1.12
C GLN A 259 7.00 -22.17 0.87
N PHE A 260 6.88 -21.09 0.10
CA PHE A 260 5.59 -20.54 -0.32
C PHE A 260 5.15 -21.18 -1.63
N SER A 261 3.97 -21.80 -1.64
CA SER A 261 3.32 -22.39 -2.84
C SER A 261 3.27 -21.42 -4.03
N ILE A 262 3.21 -20.11 -3.76
CA ILE A 262 3.22 -19.01 -4.73
C ILE A 262 4.53 -18.92 -5.54
N TRP A 263 5.66 -19.38 -4.99
CA TRP A 263 6.94 -19.39 -5.70
C TRP A 263 6.88 -20.23 -6.98
N ARG A 264 6.07 -21.30 -7.05
CA ARG A 264 5.96 -22.10 -8.27
C ARG A 264 5.33 -21.33 -9.43
N THR A 265 4.31 -20.52 -9.14
CA THR A 265 3.63 -19.72 -10.16
C THR A 265 4.51 -18.56 -10.64
N PHE A 266 5.20 -17.89 -9.72
CA PHE A 266 6.04 -16.74 -10.05
C PHE A 266 7.41 -17.13 -10.65
N LYS A 267 8.01 -18.25 -10.23
CA LYS A 267 9.33 -18.71 -10.71
C LYS A 267 9.43 -18.80 -12.24
N ARG A 268 8.33 -19.11 -12.93
CA ARG A 268 8.30 -19.17 -14.40
C ARG A 268 8.35 -17.80 -15.07
N HIS A 269 7.85 -16.75 -14.41
CA HIS A 269 7.76 -15.38 -14.95
C HIS A 269 8.91 -14.48 -14.48
N ILE A 270 9.52 -14.76 -13.32
CA ILE A 270 10.68 -14.03 -12.78
C ILE A 270 11.83 -13.85 -13.79
N PRO A 271 12.32 -14.88 -14.52
CA PRO A 271 13.48 -14.69 -15.39
C PRO A 271 13.18 -13.71 -16.53
N HIS A 272 11.99 -13.78 -17.13
CA HIS A 272 11.58 -12.84 -18.17
C HIS A 272 11.50 -11.42 -17.62
N PHE A 273 10.89 -11.24 -16.45
CA PHE A 273 10.82 -9.94 -15.78
C PHE A 273 12.21 -9.38 -15.44
N LEU A 274 13.13 -10.23 -14.96
CA LEU A 274 14.49 -9.83 -14.59
C LEU A 274 15.31 -9.42 -15.82
N ILE A 275 15.15 -10.15 -16.93
CA ILE A 275 15.77 -9.81 -18.22
C ILE A 275 15.23 -8.47 -18.72
N THR A 276 13.90 -8.28 -18.70
CA THR A 276 13.28 -6.99 -19.07
C THR A 276 13.81 -5.85 -18.21
N ALA A 277 13.87 -6.02 -16.88
CA ALA A 277 14.42 -5.01 -15.99
C ALA A 277 15.92 -4.72 -16.24
N LEU A 278 16.73 -5.74 -16.53
CA LEU A 278 18.14 -5.58 -16.93
C LEU A 278 18.27 -4.77 -18.23
N VAL A 279 17.48 -5.14 -19.24
CA VAL A 279 17.49 -4.49 -20.55
C VAL A 279 16.96 -3.06 -20.47
N ASP A 280 15.96 -2.79 -19.63
CA ASP A 280 15.29 -1.49 -19.58
C ASP A 280 15.92 -0.52 -18.57
N ILE A 281 16.58 -1.02 -17.51
CA ILE A 281 17.17 -0.17 -16.47
C ILE A 281 18.68 -0.07 -16.64
N ILE A 282 19.38 -1.20 -16.76
CA ILE A 282 20.84 -1.22 -16.74
C ILE A 282 21.41 -0.84 -18.12
N HIS A 283 20.81 -1.35 -19.20
CA HIS A 283 21.32 -1.12 -20.54
C HIS A 283 21.34 0.36 -20.97
N PRO A 284 20.26 1.15 -20.77
CA PRO A 284 20.26 2.59 -21.07
C PRO A 284 21.34 3.34 -20.30
N LEU A 285 21.56 2.97 -19.05
CA LEU A 285 22.51 3.61 -18.15
C LEU A 285 23.96 3.37 -18.61
N VAL A 286 24.27 2.14 -19.01
CA VAL A 286 25.56 1.77 -19.60
C VAL A 286 25.79 2.50 -20.93
N ILE A 287 24.79 2.50 -21.83
CA ILE A 287 24.87 3.21 -23.11
C ILE A 287 25.10 4.70 -22.90
N TYR A 288 24.37 5.33 -21.97
CA TYR A 288 24.53 6.74 -21.65
C TYR A 288 25.95 7.07 -21.21
N PHE A 289 26.53 6.31 -20.27
CA PHE A 289 27.88 6.58 -19.77
C PHE A 289 28.98 6.35 -20.82
N ILE A 290 28.80 5.36 -21.68
CA ILE A 290 29.74 5.11 -22.79
C ILE A 290 29.66 6.26 -23.80
N LEU A 291 28.45 6.63 -24.24
CA LEU A 291 28.27 7.67 -25.26
C LEU A 291 28.58 9.08 -24.75
N GLN A 292 28.38 9.35 -23.46
CA GLN A 292 28.67 10.65 -22.87
C GLN A 292 30.15 11.04 -23.00
N LYS A 293 31.07 10.06 -23.10
CA LYS A 293 32.50 10.33 -23.32
C LYS A 293 32.80 10.88 -24.71
N HIS A 294 31.94 10.61 -25.69
CA HIS A 294 32.21 10.88 -27.11
C HIS A 294 31.21 11.85 -27.75
N THR A 295 30.06 12.11 -27.11
CA THR A 295 28.96 12.87 -27.72
C THR A 295 28.33 13.87 -26.75
N LYS A 296 27.61 14.87 -27.29
CA LYS A 296 26.87 15.82 -26.46
C LYS A 296 25.83 15.08 -25.61
N PRO A 297 25.57 15.49 -24.35
CA PRO A 297 24.68 14.79 -23.42
C PRO A 297 23.28 14.49 -23.98
N VAL A 298 22.75 15.38 -24.83
CA VAL A 298 21.43 15.23 -25.46
C VAL A 298 21.37 13.97 -26.34
N TYR A 299 22.38 13.75 -27.19
CA TYR A 299 22.42 12.59 -28.08
C TYR A 299 22.70 11.30 -27.32
N ALA A 300 23.56 11.36 -26.29
CA ALA A 300 23.79 10.23 -25.39
C ALA A 300 22.50 9.80 -24.68
N LEU A 301 21.68 10.76 -24.21
CA LEU A 301 20.42 10.47 -23.53
C LEU A 301 19.34 9.93 -24.47
N LEU A 302 19.32 10.39 -25.73
CA LEU A 302 18.42 9.89 -26.76
C LEU A 302 18.78 8.45 -27.16
N ALA A 303 20.06 8.20 -27.41
CA ALA A 303 20.57 6.87 -27.75
C ALA A 303 20.34 5.86 -26.64
N ALA A 304 20.49 6.27 -25.37
CA ALA A 304 20.17 5.44 -24.22
C ALA A 304 18.69 5.01 -24.17
N GLY A 305 17.77 5.79 -24.75
CA GLY A 305 16.35 5.44 -24.83
C GLY A 305 16.00 4.44 -25.94
N THR A 306 16.93 4.08 -26.82
CA THR A 306 16.65 3.22 -27.97
C THR A 306 16.36 1.75 -27.62
N PRO A 307 17.00 1.10 -26.61
CA PRO A 307 16.73 -0.31 -26.33
C PRO A 307 15.29 -0.61 -25.88
N PRO A 308 14.68 0.14 -24.92
CA PRO A 308 13.29 -0.08 -24.55
C PRO A 308 12.31 0.16 -25.70
N LEU A 309 12.57 1.19 -26.52
CA LEU A 309 11.78 1.50 -27.70
C LEU A 309 11.83 0.35 -28.72
N PHE A 310 13.03 -0.17 -28.98
CA PHE A 310 13.24 -1.33 -29.85
C PHE A 310 12.53 -2.57 -29.32
N MET A 311 12.55 -2.80 -28.00
CA MET A 311 11.82 -3.92 -27.39
C MET A 311 10.31 -3.80 -27.64
N VAL A 312 9.73 -2.60 -27.43
CA VAL A 312 8.31 -2.36 -27.69
C VAL A 312 7.99 -2.60 -29.16
N ILE A 313 8.74 -2.00 -30.09
CA ILE A 313 8.54 -2.20 -31.54
C ILE A 313 8.64 -3.68 -31.91
N THR A 314 9.65 -4.38 -31.41
CA THR A 314 9.84 -5.82 -31.67
C THR A 314 8.65 -6.63 -31.15
N LYS A 315 8.11 -6.29 -29.98
CA LYS A 315 6.91 -6.93 -29.43
C LYS A 315 5.69 -6.69 -30.33
N VAL A 316 5.51 -5.45 -30.82
CA VAL A 316 4.40 -5.11 -31.74
C VAL A 316 4.52 -5.89 -33.05
N ILE A 317 5.71 -5.90 -33.66
CA ILE A 317 5.94 -6.56 -34.95
C ILE A 317 5.81 -8.09 -34.84
N LEU A 318 6.36 -8.70 -33.78
CA LEU A 318 6.37 -10.16 -33.65
C LEU A 318 5.05 -10.73 -33.14
N PHE A 319 4.37 -10.02 -32.23
CA PHE A 319 3.18 -10.57 -31.57
C PHE A 319 1.89 -9.95 -32.05
N PHE A 320 1.92 -8.84 -32.82
CA PHE A 320 0.76 -8.08 -33.29
C PHE A 320 -0.22 -7.67 -32.17
N THR A 321 0.19 -7.77 -30.91
CA THR A 321 -0.60 -7.40 -29.74
C THR A 321 -0.07 -6.10 -29.18
N PHE A 322 -0.93 -5.08 -29.19
CA PHE A 322 -0.61 -3.78 -28.63
C PHE A 322 -1.26 -3.64 -27.26
N ASP A 323 -0.51 -4.00 -26.22
CA ASP A 323 -0.98 -3.85 -24.84
C ASP A 323 -1.03 -2.37 -24.46
N THR A 324 -2.00 -1.98 -23.62
CA THR A 324 -2.19 -0.59 -23.16
C THR A 324 -0.90 0.02 -22.58
N LEU A 325 -0.12 -0.79 -21.86
CA LEU A 325 1.18 -0.39 -21.31
C LEU A 325 2.22 -0.16 -22.41
N GLY A 326 2.25 -1.00 -23.45
CA GLY A 326 3.12 -0.84 -24.61
C GLY A 326 2.81 0.44 -25.39
N PHE A 327 1.52 0.77 -25.55
CA PHE A 327 1.11 2.05 -26.13
C PHE A 327 1.64 3.23 -25.32
N LEU A 328 1.39 3.25 -24.01
CA LEU A 328 1.80 4.34 -23.14
C LEU A 328 3.32 4.59 -23.18
N VAL A 329 4.11 3.52 -23.18
CA VAL A 329 5.56 3.58 -23.30
C VAL A 329 5.97 4.11 -24.69
N PHE A 330 5.36 3.63 -25.76
CA PHE A 330 5.62 4.10 -27.12
C PHE A 330 5.32 5.59 -27.29
N THR A 331 4.15 6.06 -26.86
CA THR A 331 3.73 7.47 -26.97
C THR A 331 4.65 8.36 -26.16
N THR A 332 5.08 7.90 -24.98
CA THR A 332 6.08 8.56 -24.15
C THR A 332 7.40 8.75 -24.91
N PHE A 333 7.95 7.68 -25.49
CA PHE A 333 9.20 7.76 -26.24
C PHE A 333 9.10 8.63 -27.49
N ALA A 334 7.95 8.62 -28.18
CA ALA A 334 7.71 9.47 -29.34
C ALA A 334 7.72 10.96 -28.95
N ILE A 335 7.01 11.33 -27.87
CA ILE A 335 7.00 12.69 -27.33
C ILE A 335 8.42 13.11 -26.94
N THR A 336 9.17 12.22 -26.27
CA THR A 336 10.56 12.49 -25.88
C THR A 336 11.49 12.68 -27.05
N GLY A 337 11.34 11.90 -28.13
CA GLY A 337 12.10 12.10 -29.35
C GLY A 337 11.86 13.48 -29.96
N ILE A 338 10.60 13.90 -30.07
CA ILE A 338 10.22 15.19 -30.66
C ILE A 338 10.75 16.35 -29.81
N VAL A 339 10.54 16.30 -28.49
CA VAL A 339 10.99 17.36 -27.56
C VAL A 339 12.51 17.46 -27.54
N ALA A 340 13.24 16.33 -27.60
CA ALA A 340 14.69 16.33 -27.68
C ALA A 340 15.23 17.09 -28.90
N VAL A 341 14.61 16.88 -30.07
CA VAL A 341 15.00 17.52 -31.33
C VAL A 341 14.74 19.03 -31.29
N ILE A 342 13.60 19.44 -30.71
CA ILE A 342 13.20 20.86 -30.63
C ILE A 342 14.04 21.60 -29.57
N ALA A 343 14.13 21.07 -28.36
CA ALA A 343 14.67 21.81 -27.23
C ALA A 343 16.20 21.96 -27.26
N ARG A 344 16.91 20.95 -27.82
CA ARG A 344 18.40 20.85 -27.82
C ARG A 344 19.09 21.09 -26.47
N ASN A 345 18.34 21.11 -25.37
CA ASN A 345 18.81 21.38 -24.02
C ASN A 345 18.57 20.15 -23.13
N PRO A 346 19.62 19.58 -22.49
CA PRO A 346 19.47 18.38 -21.69
C PRO A 346 18.60 18.57 -20.44
N ILE A 347 18.48 19.79 -19.90
CA ILE A 347 17.63 20.05 -18.74
C ILE A 347 16.15 19.94 -19.12
N VAL A 348 15.78 20.46 -20.29
CA VAL A 348 14.41 20.35 -20.81
C VAL A 348 14.04 18.89 -21.04
N LEU A 349 14.98 18.10 -21.58
CA LEU A 349 14.79 16.67 -21.80
C LEU A 349 14.64 15.88 -20.48
N LEU A 350 15.36 16.27 -19.43
CA LEU A 350 15.22 15.68 -18.09
C LEU A 350 13.90 16.06 -17.42
N LEU A 351 13.49 17.32 -17.56
CA LEU A 351 12.21 17.81 -17.06
C LEU A 351 11.07 17.07 -17.74
N GLU A 352 11.11 16.90 -19.06
CA GLU A 352 10.09 16.19 -19.82
C GLU A 352 9.89 14.74 -19.32
N LYS A 353 10.98 14.00 -19.10
CA LYS A 353 10.91 12.64 -18.54
C LYS A 353 10.22 12.60 -17.18
N SER A 354 10.42 13.62 -16.34
CA SER A 354 9.70 13.75 -15.06
C SER A 354 8.24 14.18 -15.24
N VAL A 355 7.93 15.03 -16.23
CA VAL A 355 6.54 15.43 -16.53
C VAL A 355 5.72 14.21 -16.96
N ILE A 356 6.31 13.32 -17.77
CA ILE A 356 5.65 12.08 -18.17
C ILE A 356 5.31 11.21 -16.94
N THR A 357 6.25 11.01 -16.01
CA THR A 357 5.96 10.23 -14.79
C THR A 357 4.89 10.90 -13.93
N GLY A 358 4.88 12.24 -13.87
CA GLY A 358 3.79 13.02 -13.26
C GLY A 358 2.44 12.83 -13.94
N ILE A 359 2.37 12.83 -15.28
CA ILE A 359 1.14 12.57 -16.04
C ILE A 359 0.64 11.14 -15.78
N ILE A 360 1.54 10.15 -15.80
CA ILE A 360 1.18 8.76 -15.50
C ILE A 360 0.63 8.66 -14.07
N SER A 361 1.29 9.29 -13.10
CA SER A 361 0.80 9.39 -11.72
C SER A 361 -0.62 9.97 -11.65
N ILE A 362 -0.91 11.04 -12.40
CA ILE A 362 -2.24 11.64 -12.46
C ILE A 362 -3.26 10.67 -13.09
N ILE A 363 -2.89 9.95 -14.15
CA ILE A 363 -3.75 8.91 -14.74
C ILE A 363 -4.11 7.85 -13.70
N PHE A 364 -3.13 7.33 -12.96
CA PHE A 364 -3.39 6.39 -11.85
C PHE A 364 -4.32 7.02 -10.80
N ALA A 365 -4.09 8.29 -10.42
CA ALA A 365 -4.92 9.02 -9.46
C ALA A 365 -6.38 9.22 -9.95
N ILE A 366 -6.58 9.50 -11.25
CA ILE A 366 -7.92 9.64 -11.83
C ILE A 366 -8.63 8.30 -11.86
N THR A 367 -7.93 7.19 -12.17
CA THR A 367 -8.54 5.85 -12.18
C THR A 367 -8.97 5.35 -10.81
N LEU A 368 -8.49 5.97 -9.72
CA LEU A 368 -8.97 5.69 -8.36
C LEU A 368 -10.39 6.22 -8.12
N ILE A 369 -10.82 7.24 -8.87
CA ILE A 369 -12.15 7.82 -8.74
C ILE A 369 -13.14 6.90 -9.48
N PRO A 370 -14.11 6.30 -8.77
CA PRO A 370 -15.06 5.38 -9.40
C PRO A 370 -16.07 6.16 -10.26
N PHE A 371 -15.75 6.40 -11.52
CA PHE A 371 -16.67 7.00 -12.48
C PHE A 371 -17.68 5.95 -12.98
N HIS A 372 -18.94 6.14 -12.60
CA HIS A 372 -20.09 5.43 -13.17
C HIS A 372 -20.83 6.41 -14.09
N CYS A 373 -20.60 6.33 -15.40
CA CYS A 373 -21.38 7.09 -16.36
C CYS A 373 -22.81 6.55 -16.44
N TYR A 374 -23.80 7.45 -16.36
CA TYR A 374 -25.23 7.14 -16.31
C TYR A 374 -25.75 6.47 -17.60
N HIS A 375 -25.04 6.62 -18.72
CA HIS A 375 -25.37 5.94 -19.97
C HIS A 375 -24.51 4.68 -20.15
N ARG A 376 -25.11 3.52 -19.85
CA ARG A 376 -24.62 2.13 -20.04
C ARG A 376 -23.41 1.98 -20.99
N ARG A 377 -22.20 1.81 -20.44
CA ARG A 377 -21.11 0.88 -20.85
C ARG A 377 -19.74 1.22 -20.28
N CYS A 378 -19.52 2.44 -19.78
CA CYS A 378 -18.21 2.86 -19.29
C CYS A 378 -18.15 2.82 -17.76
N SER A 379 -17.66 1.71 -17.19
CA SER A 379 -17.19 1.64 -15.81
C SER A 379 -15.66 1.77 -15.81
N LEU A 380 -15.13 2.92 -15.39
CA LEU A 380 -13.68 3.06 -15.23
C LEU A 380 -13.26 2.27 -13.98
N ARG A 381 -12.39 1.27 -14.17
CA ARG A 381 -11.81 0.49 -13.06
C ARG A 381 -10.44 1.05 -12.68
N PRO A 382 -10.02 0.88 -11.42
CA PRO A 382 -8.67 1.23 -11.01
C PRO A 382 -7.64 0.54 -11.89
N LEU A 383 -6.57 1.22 -12.30
CA LEU A 383 -5.58 0.65 -13.21
C LEU A 383 -4.95 -0.65 -12.66
N GLY A 384 -4.86 -0.75 -11.32
CA GLY A 384 -4.43 -1.95 -10.62
C GLY A 384 -5.24 -3.20 -10.95
N TYR A 385 -6.52 -3.08 -11.34
CA TYR A 385 -7.34 -4.19 -11.82
C TYR A 385 -6.75 -4.81 -13.10
N TYR A 386 -6.42 -3.98 -14.08
CA TYR A 386 -5.84 -4.43 -15.35
C TYR A 386 -4.41 -4.96 -15.15
N MET A 387 -3.61 -4.29 -14.30
CA MET A 387 -2.29 -4.80 -13.93
C MET A 387 -2.38 -6.18 -13.24
N TYR A 388 -3.37 -6.40 -12.38
CA TYR A 388 -3.56 -7.69 -11.72
C TYR A 388 -3.86 -8.79 -12.75
N GLN A 389 -4.75 -8.51 -13.70
CA GLN A 389 -5.13 -9.43 -14.77
C GLN A 389 -3.92 -9.85 -15.61
N ASP A 390 -3.08 -8.90 -16.00
CA ASP A 390 -1.90 -9.14 -16.83
C ASP A 390 -0.79 -9.87 -16.06
N LEU A 391 -0.64 -9.60 -14.75
CA LEU A 391 0.40 -10.21 -13.92
C LEU A 391 0.08 -11.66 -13.52
N VAL A 392 -1.20 -11.98 -13.33
CA VAL A 392 -1.64 -13.30 -12.88
C VAL A 392 -2.85 -13.73 -13.71
N PRO A 393 -2.67 -14.12 -14.99
CA PRO A 393 -3.77 -14.70 -15.76
C PRO A 393 -4.26 -15.94 -15.01
N THR A 394 -5.54 -15.94 -14.65
CA THR A 394 -6.15 -17.00 -13.85
C THR A 394 -7.37 -17.50 -14.59
N ASN A 395 -7.39 -18.81 -14.84
CA ASN A 395 -8.48 -19.43 -15.58
C ASN A 395 -9.58 -19.90 -14.65
N ARG A 396 -10.75 -20.20 -15.20
CA ARG A 396 -11.89 -20.67 -14.41
C ARG A 396 -11.55 -21.94 -13.63
N GLU A 397 -10.81 -22.85 -14.26
CA GLU A 397 -10.36 -24.12 -13.68
C GLU A 397 -9.44 -23.93 -12.47
N ASP A 398 -8.54 -22.93 -12.52
CA ASP A 398 -7.60 -22.63 -11.43
C ASP A 398 -8.31 -22.16 -10.14
N VAL A 399 -9.52 -21.64 -10.29
CA VAL A 399 -10.33 -21.03 -9.23
C VAL A 399 -11.44 -21.96 -8.75
N GLY A 400 -11.76 -23.01 -9.53
CA GLY A 400 -12.85 -23.94 -9.21
C GLY A 400 -14.24 -23.32 -9.34
N LEU A 401 -14.41 -22.39 -10.29
CA LEU A 401 -15.72 -21.78 -10.57
C LEU A 401 -16.57 -22.73 -11.45
N PRO A 402 -17.86 -22.96 -11.09
CA PRO A 402 -18.78 -23.77 -11.88
C PRO A 402 -18.99 -23.28 -13.32
N GLU A 403 -19.20 -24.20 -14.26
CA GLU A 403 -19.32 -23.85 -15.68
C GLU A 403 -20.54 -22.98 -16.01
N HIS A 404 -21.65 -23.20 -15.32
CA HIS A 404 -22.93 -22.55 -15.57
C HIS A 404 -22.97 -21.06 -15.23
N ILE A 405 -21.98 -20.52 -14.50
CA ILE A 405 -21.98 -19.09 -14.11
C ILE A 405 -21.90 -18.16 -15.33
N PHE A 406 -21.29 -18.63 -16.42
CA PHE A 406 -21.01 -17.81 -17.60
C PHE A 406 -21.76 -18.27 -18.86
N CYS A 407 -22.58 -19.33 -18.80
CA CYS A 407 -23.29 -19.90 -19.95
C CYS A 407 -24.23 -18.90 -20.65
N ASP A 408 -24.95 -18.06 -19.90
CA ASP A 408 -25.90 -17.08 -20.47
C ASP A 408 -25.20 -15.99 -21.31
N GLN A 409 -23.90 -15.73 -21.07
CA GLN A 409 -23.11 -14.77 -21.83
C GLN A 409 -22.37 -15.42 -23.01
N GLN A 410 -22.00 -16.69 -22.88
CA GLN A 410 -21.28 -17.44 -23.91
C GLN A 410 -22.16 -17.70 -25.15
N GLU A 411 -23.43 -18.07 -24.97
CA GLU A 411 -24.39 -18.29 -26.07
C GLU A 411 -24.64 -17.04 -26.92
N GLN A 412 -24.55 -15.85 -26.32
CA GLN A 412 -24.72 -14.57 -27.01
C GLN A 412 -23.49 -14.16 -27.85
N VAL A 413 -22.31 -14.68 -27.51
CA VAL A 413 -21.06 -14.41 -28.24
C VAL A 413 -20.91 -15.43 -29.37
N ASP A 414 -21.15 -16.71 -29.11
CA ASP A 414 -21.04 -17.76 -30.14
C ASP A 414 -22.01 -17.51 -31.30
N SER A 415 -23.25 -17.09 -31.04
CA SER A 415 -24.23 -16.75 -32.08
C SER A 415 -23.85 -15.54 -32.96
N ARG A 416 -22.94 -14.68 -32.51
CA ARG A 416 -22.49 -13.49 -33.26
C ARG A 416 -21.25 -13.76 -34.11
N TYR A 417 -20.49 -14.81 -33.82
CA TYR A 417 -19.24 -15.14 -34.53
C TYR A 417 -19.39 -16.23 -35.59
N THR A 418 -20.51 -16.97 -35.63
CA THR A 418 -20.74 -18.03 -36.62
C THR A 418 -20.80 -17.52 -38.07
N ASP A 419 -20.99 -16.22 -38.31
CA ASP A 419 -21.11 -15.65 -39.66
C ASP A 419 -19.80 -15.07 -40.25
N LEU A 420 -18.69 -15.05 -39.49
CA LEU A 420 -17.41 -14.46 -39.95
C LEU A 420 -16.24 -15.41 -39.68
N GLN A 421 -16.13 -16.46 -40.49
CA GLN A 421 -15.05 -17.44 -40.38
C GLN A 421 -14.00 -17.22 -41.50
N GLU A 422 -12.90 -16.54 -41.16
CA GLU A 422 -11.60 -16.70 -41.84
C GLU A 422 -10.44 -16.57 -40.83
N GLU A 423 -9.69 -17.66 -40.73
CA GLU A 423 -8.32 -17.91 -40.19
C GLU A 423 -7.76 -17.16 -38.94
N VAL A 424 -7.88 -17.84 -37.79
CA VAL A 424 -6.98 -17.97 -36.61
C VAL A 424 -6.08 -16.79 -36.21
N PRO A 425 -6.48 -16.06 -35.14
CA PRO A 425 -5.79 -16.17 -33.83
C PRO A 425 -6.78 -16.46 -32.67
N SER A 426 -7.84 -17.23 -32.95
CA SER A 426 -9.03 -17.39 -32.09
C SER A 426 -8.74 -17.93 -30.68
N ARG A 427 -7.75 -18.82 -30.51
CA ARG A 427 -7.47 -19.46 -29.21
C ARG A 427 -6.93 -18.49 -28.16
N LYS A 428 -6.10 -17.51 -28.55
CA LYS A 428 -5.55 -16.51 -27.63
C LYS A 428 -6.60 -15.48 -27.22
N VAL A 429 -7.47 -15.11 -28.16
CA VAL A 429 -8.58 -14.16 -27.91
C VAL A 429 -9.57 -14.76 -26.93
N PHE A 430 -9.98 -16.02 -27.14
CA PHE A 430 -10.89 -16.75 -26.25
C PHE A 430 -10.33 -16.85 -24.82
N HIS A 431 -9.04 -17.16 -24.69
CA HIS A 431 -8.40 -17.27 -23.37
C HIS A 431 -8.35 -15.94 -22.63
N LYS A 432 -8.07 -14.83 -23.33
CA LYS A 432 -8.06 -13.50 -22.71
C LYS A 432 -9.46 -13.10 -22.24
N GLU A 433 -10.49 -13.44 -23.01
CA GLU A 433 -11.88 -13.14 -22.69
C GLU A 433 -12.38 -13.92 -21.47
N GLU A 434 -12.04 -15.21 -21.36
CA GLU A 434 -12.30 -16.03 -20.17
C GLU A 434 -11.68 -15.41 -18.91
N VAL A 435 -10.40 -15.01 -18.99
CA VAL A 435 -9.70 -14.38 -17.87
C VAL A 435 -10.39 -13.07 -17.46
N VAL A 436 -10.84 -12.24 -18.42
CA VAL A 436 -11.61 -11.00 -18.12
C VAL A 436 -12.89 -11.35 -17.35
N GLN A 437 -13.64 -12.36 -17.78
CA GLN A 437 -14.91 -12.74 -17.15
C GLN A 437 -14.72 -13.22 -15.71
N VAL A 438 -13.70 -14.06 -15.46
CA VAL A 438 -13.35 -14.54 -14.11
C VAL A 438 -13.01 -13.36 -13.20
N TYR A 439 -12.15 -12.45 -13.66
CA TYR A 439 -11.78 -11.28 -12.87
C TYR A 439 -12.92 -10.29 -12.67
N ASP A 440 -13.83 -10.14 -13.64
CA ASP A 440 -15.03 -9.33 -13.46
C ASP A 440 -15.94 -9.91 -12.38
N TRP A 441 -16.15 -11.22 -12.40
CA TRP A 441 -16.90 -11.91 -11.35
C TRP A 441 -16.25 -11.73 -9.98
N ILE A 442 -14.93 -11.95 -9.85
CA ILE A 442 -14.21 -11.77 -8.59
C ILE A 442 -14.33 -10.33 -8.10
N TYR A 443 -14.18 -9.35 -9.00
CA TYR A 443 -14.28 -7.93 -8.66
C TYR A 443 -15.68 -7.54 -8.17
N ARG A 444 -16.75 -8.07 -8.77
CA ARG A 444 -18.12 -7.77 -8.34
C ARG A 444 -18.47 -8.42 -7.00
N ASN A 445 -18.02 -9.66 -6.79
CA ASN A 445 -18.43 -10.47 -5.65
C ASN A 445 -17.50 -10.35 -4.43
N CYS A 446 -16.22 -10.00 -4.61
CA CYS A 446 -15.24 -9.91 -3.53
C CYS A 446 -14.87 -8.45 -3.22
N SER A 447 -15.22 -7.96 -2.02
CA SER A 447 -14.84 -6.62 -1.56
C SER A 447 -13.35 -6.47 -1.29
N SER A 448 -12.69 -7.53 -0.78
CA SER A 448 -11.24 -7.54 -0.54
C SER A 448 -10.44 -7.30 -1.82
N PHE A 449 -10.82 -8.02 -2.88
CA PHE A 449 -10.16 -7.88 -4.18
C PHE A 449 -10.27 -6.46 -4.75
N ARG A 450 -11.45 -5.82 -4.62
CA ARG A 450 -11.65 -4.42 -5.02
C ARG A 450 -10.75 -3.48 -4.24
N LEU A 451 -10.70 -3.63 -2.91
CA LEU A 451 -9.87 -2.80 -2.05
C LEU A 451 -8.40 -2.92 -2.45
N SER A 452 -7.93 -4.11 -2.78
CA SER A 452 -6.53 -4.29 -3.16
C SER A 452 -6.19 -3.78 -4.56
N CYS A 453 -7.13 -3.85 -5.52
CA CYS A 453 -6.96 -3.12 -6.79
C CYS A 453 -6.80 -1.61 -6.55
N ILE A 454 -7.58 -1.04 -5.62
CA ILE A 454 -7.48 0.37 -5.21
C ILE A 454 -6.12 0.62 -4.54
N ILE A 455 -5.69 -0.23 -3.60
CA ILE A 455 -4.40 -0.08 -2.90
C ILE A 455 -3.23 -0.12 -3.89
N ILE A 456 -3.19 -1.08 -4.82
CA ILE A 456 -2.14 -1.18 -5.84
C ILE A 456 -2.11 0.10 -6.67
N THR A 457 -3.26 0.56 -7.14
CA THR A 457 -3.37 1.79 -7.94
C THR A 457 -2.86 3.01 -7.17
N SER A 458 -3.21 3.12 -5.87
CA SER A 458 -2.72 4.18 -4.97
C SER A 458 -1.21 4.13 -4.74
N ILE A 459 -0.64 2.93 -4.56
CA ILE A 459 0.81 2.75 -4.39
C ILE A 459 1.56 3.26 -5.61
N TRP A 460 1.08 2.93 -6.81
CA TRP A 460 1.70 3.41 -8.06
C TRP A 460 1.49 4.92 -8.27
N ALA A 461 0.30 5.44 -7.99
CA ALA A 461 0.04 6.89 -8.05
C ALA A 461 1.00 7.66 -7.13
N ILE A 462 1.07 7.29 -5.85
CA ILE A 462 1.90 7.99 -4.86
C ILE A 462 3.39 7.81 -5.17
N GLY A 463 3.81 6.60 -5.55
CA GLY A 463 5.20 6.32 -5.90
C GLY A 463 5.69 7.18 -7.07
N LEU A 464 4.95 7.20 -8.17
CA LEU A 464 5.30 7.99 -9.35
C LEU A 464 5.22 9.50 -9.09
N LEU A 465 4.28 9.95 -8.26
CA LEU A 465 4.22 11.35 -7.83
C LEU A 465 5.48 11.75 -7.06
N PHE A 466 5.91 10.91 -6.11
CA PHE A 466 7.11 11.16 -5.32
C PHE A 466 8.37 11.18 -6.20
N GLU A 467 8.44 10.30 -7.19
CA GLU A 467 9.50 10.30 -8.19
C GLU A 467 9.58 11.61 -8.97
N PHE A 468 8.43 12.08 -9.47
CA PHE A 468 8.32 13.36 -10.18
C PHE A 468 8.76 14.53 -9.29
N LEU A 469 8.24 14.62 -8.07
CA LEU A 469 8.56 15.68 -7.13
C LEU A 469 10.06 15.68 -6.75
N ALA A 470 10.64 14.50 -6.53
CA ALA A 470 12.05 14.38 -6.22
C ALA A 470 12.94 14.83 -7.39
N ARG A 471 12.59 14.49 -8.64
CA ARG A 471 13.31 14.99 -9.82
C ARG A 471 13.14 16.49 -10.03
N LEU A 472 11.93 17.00 -9.87
CA LEU A 472 11.65 18.43 -9.96
C LEU A 472 12.49 19.20 -8.93
N PHE A 473 12.58 18.69 -7.70
CA PHE A 473 13.46 19.24 -6.66
C PHE A 473 14.92 19.24 -7.11
N LEU A 474 15.46 18.14 -7.66
CA LEU A 474 16.85 18.11 -8.16
C LEU A 474 17.12 19.17 -9.24
N ILE A 475 16.13 19.47 -10.09
CA ILE A 475 16.24 20.49 -11.15
C ILE A 475 16.21 21.90 -10.55
N ILE A 476 15.27 22.18 -9.64
CA ILE A 476 15.12 23.49 -8.98
C ILE A 476 16.39 23.86 -8.21
N PHE A 477 17.08 22.89 -7.60
CA PHE A 477 18.33 23.12 -6.87
C PHE A 477 19.57 23.32 -7.76
N HIS A 478 19.41 23.46 -9.08
CA HIS A 478 20.49 23.75 -10.04
C HIS A 478 21.68 22.79 -9.93
N LEU A 479 21.43 21.50 -9.69
CA LEU A 479 22.47 20.48 -9.70
C LEU A 479 23.06 20.32 -11.11
N PRO A 480 24.35 19.94 -11.24
CA PRO A 480 24.93 19.65 -12.55
C PRO A 480 24.20 18.48 -13.20
N VAL A 481 23.97 18.58 -14.52
CA VAL A 481 23.17 17.64 -15.32
C VAL A 481 23.53 16.18 -15.04
N ASN A 482 24.82 15.86 -14.93
CA ASN A 482 25.28 14.49 -14.66
C ASN A 482 24.76 13.92 -13.33
N LYS A 483 24.72 14.76 -12.28
CA LYS A 483 24.18 14.35 -10.98
C LYS A 483 22.67 14.17 -11.06
N ILE A 484 21.97 15.05 -11.77
CA ILE A 484 20.51 14.93 -11.96
C ILE A 484 20.17 13.62 -12.68
N VAL A 485 20.92 13.26 -13.73
CA VAL A 485 20.72 11.98 -14.45
C VAL A 485 20.91 10.79 -13.51
N ILE A 486 22.02 10.75 -12.77
CA ILE A 486 22.34 9.63 -11.88
C ILE A 486 21.30 9.51 -10.76
N TYR A 487 21.05 10.60 -10.03
CA TYR A 487 20.07 10.57 -8.93
C TYR A 487 18.66 10.30 -9.44
N GLY A 488 18.28 10.87 -10.58
CA GLY A 488 16.97 10.63 -11.20
C GLY A 488 16.74 9.15 -11.54
N HIS A 489 17.75 8.45 -12.09
CA HIS A 489 17.66 7.02 -12.36
C HIS A 489 17.68 6.17 -11.08
N VAL A 490 18.48 6.54 -10.08
CA VAL A 490 18.52 5.84 -8.78
C VAL A 490 17.18 5.98 -8.06
N ILE A 491 16.60 7.18 -8.02
CA ILE A 491 15.30 7.44 -7.40
C ILE A 491 14.20 6.67 -8.12
N LEU A 492 14.12 6.78 -9.45
CA LEU A 492 13.11 6.07 -10.25
C LEU A 492 13.21 4.56 -10.07
N SER A 493 14.41 3.98 -10.17
CA SER A 493 14.60 2.53 -10.00
C SER A 493 14.23 2.08 -8.59
N SER A 494 14.64 2.82 -7.56
CA SER A 494 14.32 2.50 -6.16
C SER A 494 12.81 2.50 -5.90
N ILE A 495 12.11 3.57 -6.32
CA ILE A 495 10.66 3.68 -6.17
C ILE A 495 9.95 2.59 -6.96
N THR A 496 10.37 2.33 -8.19
CA THR A 496 9.77 1.29 -9.04
C THR A 496 9.91 -0.08 -8.40
N VAL A 497 11.08 -0.43 -7.86
CA VAL A 497 11.30 -1.68 -7.13
C VAL A 497 10.38 -1.78 -5.91
N ILE A 498 10.24 -0.70 -5.13
CA ILE A 498 9.33 -0.66 -3.98
C ILE A 498 7.88 -0.87 -4.41
N CYS A 499 7.42 -0.19 -5.47
CA CYS A 499 6.07 -0.35 -6.02
C CYS A 499 5.82 -1.78 -6.51
N ILE A 500 6.78 -2.38 -7.22
CA ILE A 500 6.69 -3.77 -7.70
C ILE A 500 6.60 -4.75 -6.52
N VAL A 501 7.51 -4.65 -5.55
CA VAL A 501 7.52 -5.55 -4.38
C VAL A 501 6.23 -5.43 -3.58
N SER A 502 5.76 -4.19 -3.37
CA SER A 502 4.50 -3.93 -2.68
C SER A 502 3.31 -4.50 -3.46
N THR A 503 3.31 -4.38 -4.80
CA THR A 503 2.28 -4.95 -5.68
C THR A 503 2.27 -6.47 -5.59
N ILE A 504 3.43 -7.14 -5.70
CA ILE A 504 3.54 -8.60 -5.58
C ILE A 504 3.03 -9.08 -4.22
N THR A 505 3.39 -8.35 -3.15
CA THR A 505 2.95 -8.67 -1.79
C THR A 505 1.44 -8.54 -1.65
N CYS A 506 0.87 -7.44 -2.14
CA CYS A 506 -0.58 -7.21 -2.15
C CYS A 506 -1.32 -8.31 -2.93
N ILE A 507 -0.83 -8.66 -4.13
CA ILE A 507 -1.36 -9.74 -4.96
C ILE A 507 -1.33 -11.08 -4.21
N ALA A 508 -0.20 -11.41 -3.59
CA ALA A 508 -0.02 -12.66 -2.87
C ALA A 508 -0.96 -12.80 -1.67
N ILE A 509 -1.16 -11.71 -0.93
CA ILE A 509 -2.09 -11.66 0.20
C ILE A 509 -3.53 -11.83 -0.30
N GLU A 510 -3.95 -11.05 -1.29
CA GLU A 510 -5.31 -11.13 -1.83
C GLU A 510 -5.64 -12.47 -2.44
N ARG A 511 -4.70 -13.08 -3.16
CA ARG A 511 -4.95 -14.37 -3.79
C ARG A 511 -5.36 -15.42 -2.74
N ARG A 512 -4.77 -15.35 -1.54
CA ARG A 512 -5.16 -16.23 -0.43
C ARG A 512 -6.58 -15.94 0.04
N HIS A 513 -6.97 -14.67 0.15
CA HIS A 513 -8.31 -14.28 0.56
C HIS A 513 -9.37 -14.62 -0.49
N ALA A 514 -9.09 -14.41 -1.77
CA ALA A 514 -9.99 -14.72 -2.87
C ALA A 514 -10.29 -16.23 -2.95
N LEU A 515 -9.25 -17.08 -2.82
CA LEU A 515 -9.44 -18.54 -2.83
C LEU A 515 -10.31 -19.03 -1.67
N LEU A 516 -10.06 -18.52 -0.45
CA LEU A 516 -10.88 -18.87 0.72
C LEU A 516 -12.34 -18.40 0.56
N PHE A 517 -12.53 -17.21 0.00
CA PHE A 517 -13.87 -16.70 -0.29
C PHE A 517 -14.60 -17.59 -1.29
N ILE A 518 -13.94 -18.01 -2.36
CA ILE A 518 -14.53 -18.85 -3.41
C ILE A 518 -14.87 -20.25 -2.87
N GLU A 519 -14.01 -20.83 -2.05
CA GLU A 519 -14.29 -22.09 -1.37
C GLU A 519 -15.55 -21.98 -0.50
N SER A 520 -15.64 -20.92 0.32
CA SER A 520 -16.81 -20.68 1.17
C SER A 520 -18.10 -20.48 0.36
N TRP A 521 -18.00 -19.79 -0.79
CA TRP A 521 -19.11 -19.56 -1.70
C TRP A 521 -19.58 -20.86 -2.36
N ASN A 522 -18.64 -21.69 -2.83
CA ASN A 522 -18.94 -23.00 -3.42
C ASN A 522 -19.63 -23.93 -2.43
N ILE A 523 -19.21 -23.95 -1.15
CA ILE A 523 -19.87 -24.74 -0.10
C ILE A 523 -21.32 -24.25 0.11
N LYS A 524 -21.54 -22.94 0.16
CA LYS A 524 -22.87 -22.35 0.32
C LYS A 524 -23.79 -22.72 -0.85
N GLN A 525 -23.27 -22.68 -2.08
CA GLN A 525 -24.04 -23.08 -3.27
C GLN A 525 -24.40 -24.55 -3.28
N LYS A 526 -23.45 -25.44 -2.91
CA LYS A 526 -23.75 -26.88 -2.77
C LYS A 526 -24.87 -27.12 -1.75
N LYS A 527 -24.84 -26.43 -0.60
CA LYS A 527 -25.87 -26.52 0.44
C LYS A 527 -27.25 -26.06 -0.06
N ASN A 528 -27.31 -24.92 -0.77
CA ASN A 528 -28.56 -24.42 -1.33
C ASN A 528 -29.13 -25.39 -2.37
N ARG A 529 -28.30 -25.91 -3.29
CA ARG A 529 -28.74 -26.87 -4.30
C ARG A 529 -29.25 -28.18 -3.66
N SER A 530 -28.62 -28.68 -2.60
CA SER A 530 -29.13 -29.84 -1.85
C SER A 530 -30.49 -29.56 -1.19
N PHE A 531 -30.74 -28.34 -0.73
CA PHE A 531 -32.03 -27.95 -0.15
C PHE A 531 -33.13 -27.86 -1.22
N ASP A 532 -32.84 -27.28 -2.38
CA ASP A 532 -33.79 -27.17 -3.49
C ASP A 532 -34.18 -28.56 -4.04
N ILE A 533 -33.20 -29.47 -4.13
CA ILE A 533 -33.44 -30.86 -4.52
C ILE A 533 -34.31 -31.56 -3.46
N GLY A 534 -34.01 -31.40 -2.17
CA GLY A 534 -34.84 -31.95 -1.09
C GLY A 534 -36.27 -31.41 -1.08
N ALA A 535 -36.46 -30.10 -1.29
CA ALA A 535 -37.77 -29.47 -1.39
C ALA A 535 -38.55 -29.92 -2.65
N SER A 536 -37.85 -30.20 -3.75
CA SER A 536 -38.45 -30.74 -4.97
C SER A 536 -38.92 -32.18 -4.76
N TYR A 537 -38.17 -33.02 -4.04
CA TYR A 537 -38.63 -34.37 -3.69
C TYR A 537 -39.83 -34.35 -2.75
N VAL A 538 -39.83 -33.49 -1.72
CA VAL A 538 -40.97 -33.35 -0.78
C VAL A 538 -42.23 -32.83 -1.49
N SER A 539 -42.10 -31.92 -2.45
CA SER A 539 -43.26 -31.42 -3.22
C SER A 539 -43.80 -32.44 -4.22
N VAL A 540 -42.95 -33.27 -4.82
CA VAL A 540 -43.39 -34.41 -5.67
C VAL A 540 -44.10 -35.48 -4.82
N GLU A 541 -43.62 -35.78 -3.61
CA GLU A 541 -44.21 -36.79 -2.72
C GLU A 541 -45.57 -36.35 -2.13
N CYS A 542 -45.74 -35.05 -1.85
CA CYS A 542 -47.05 -34.47 -1.50
C CYS A 542 -48.05 -34.51 -2.66
N ASN A 543 -47.59 -34.35 -3.92
CA ASN A 543 -48.47 -34.45 -5.10
C ASN A 543 -48.80 -35.90 -5.49
N SER A 544 -47.96 -36.88 -5.18
CA SER A 544 -48.30 -38.30 -5.38
C SER A 544 -49.27 -38.83 -4.32
N SER A 545 -49.23 -38.27 -3.10
CA SER A 545 -50.12 -38.67 -1.99
C SER A 545 -51.57 -38.21 -2.18
N SER A 546 -51.80 -37.11 -2.91
CA SER A 546 -53.14 -36.58 -3.21
C SER A 546 -53.83 -37.25 -4.41
N VAL A 547 -53.10 -38.02 -5.23
CA VAL A 547 -53.67 -38.77 -6.37
C VAL A 547 -54.10 -40.19 -5.98
N LEU A 548 -53.59 -40.73 -4.86
CA LEU A 548 -53.89 -42.08 -4.38
C LEU A 548 -55.15 -42.20 -3.49
N SER A 549 -55.93 -41.13 -3.34
CA SER A 549 -57.14 -41.08 -2.49
C SER A 549 -58.46 -40.88 -3.26
N ILE A 550 -58.47 -41.10 -4.59
CA ILE A 550 -59.70 -41.12 -5.41
C ILE A 550 -59.80 -42.51 -6.08
N ASN A 551 -60.20 -43.51 -5.30
CA ASN A 551 -60.83 -44.75 -5.77
C ASN A 551 -61.20 -45.59 -4.53
N ILE A 552 -62.29 -45.21 -3.86
CA ILE A 552 -63.15 -46.10 -3.08
C ILE A 552 -64.59 -45.72 -3.39
#